data_AF-A0A920MC02-F1
#
_entry.id   AF-A0A920MC02-F1
#
_cell.length_a   1.000
_cell.length_b   1.000
_cell.length_c   1.000
_cell.angle_alpha   90.00
_cell.angle_beta   90.00
_cell.angle_gamma   90.00
#
_symmetry.space_group_name_H-M   'P 1'
#
loop_
_entity.id
_entity.type
_entity.pdbx_description
1 polymer ?
#
loop_
_entity_poly.entity_id
_entity_poly.type
_entity_poly.pdbx_seq_one_letter_code
_entity_poly.pdbx_strand_id
1 'polypeptide(L)'
;MFGHSFGGQVALYSILSGLVDPDYLILSAPTLGDNYPNFVKKLSSGIAKIAPKLRIPSIVNKKNLSTDVDVVNDYFNDPLVFRSMTARYGRKGNKYSKFCK
;
A
#
# COMPACT_ATOMS: atom_id res chain seq x y z
N MET A 1 8.29 10.38 -12.70
CA MET A 1 8.15 9.50 -11.51
C MET A 1 7.22 8.33 -11.85
N PHE A 2 7.61 7.11 -11.50
CA PHE A 2 6.79 5.90 -11.66
C PHE A 2 6.43 5.33 -10.30
N GLY A 3 5.17 4.92 -10.11
CA GLY A 3 4.72 4.27 -8.88
C GLY A 3 3.74 3.13 -9.16
N HIS A 4 4.02 1.97 -8.57
CA HIS A 4 3.15 0.79 -8.65
C HIS A 4 2.45 0.53 -7.32
N SER A 5 1.18 0.12 -7.33
CA SER A 5 0.42 -0.26 -6.13
C SER A 5 0.50 0.82 -5.04
N PHE A 6 0.95 0.47 -3.84
CA PHE A 6 1.18 1.41 -2.75
C PHE A 6 2.20 2.51 -3.12
N GLY A 7 3.22 2.19 -3.91
CA GLY A 7 4.18 3.17 -4.41
C GLY A 7 3.53 4.24 -5.30
N GLY A 8 2.50 3.87 -6.06
CA GLY A 8 1.69 4.82 -6.84
C GLY A 8 0.93 5.80 -5.94
N GLN A 9 0.41 5.30 -4.82
CA GLN A 9 -0.26 6.15 -3.82
C GLN A 9 0.71 7.13 -3.14
N VAL A 10 1.92 6.69 -2.81
CA VAL A 10 2.96 7.55 -2.22
C VAL A 10 3.46 8.59 -3.24
N ALA A 11 3.64 8.18 -4.49
CA ALA A 11 4.02 9.07 -5.59
C ALA A 11 2.98 10.19 -5.77
N LEU A 12 1.70 9.82 -5.83
CA LEU A 12 0.61 10.79 -5.97
C LEU A 12 0.51 11.72 -4.77
N TYR A 13 0.57 11.20 -3.53
CA TYR A 13 0.57 12.02 -2.31
C TYR A 13 1.72 13.02 -2.31
N SER A 14 2.92 12.60 -2.74
CA SER A 14 4.11 13.46 -2.75
C SER A 14 3.96 14.64 -3.71
N ILE A 15 3.39 14.43 -4.89
CA ILE A 15 3.11 15.51 -5.86
C ILE A 15 2.03 16.44 -5.33
N LEU A 16 0.89 15.89 -4.91
CA LEU A 16 -0.25 16.68 -4.41
C LEU A 16 0.09 17.46 -3.13
N SER A 17 1.08 17.00 -2.35
CA SER A 17 1.58 17.71 -1.17
C SER A 17 2.70 18.73 -1.49
N GLY A 18 3.08 18.88 -2.76
CA GLY A 18 4.17 19.77 -3.19
C GLY A 18 5.57 19.32 -2.74
N LEU A 19 5.75 18.05 -2.38
CA LEU A 19 7.05 17.51 -1.95
C LEU A 19 7.98 17.24 -3.14
N VAL A 20 7.40 16.96 -4.31
CA VAL A 20 8.11 16.66 -5.55
C VAL A 20 7.31 17.21 -6.74
N ASP A 21 8.01 17.61 -7.80
CA ASP A 21 7.41 18.16 -9.03
C ASP A 21 8.06 17.53 -10.28
N PRO A 22 7.66 16.29 -10.65
CA PRO A 22 8.22 15.62 -11.82
C PRO A 22 7.48 16.02 -13.11
N ASP A 23 8.19 16.06 -14.24
CA ASP A 23 7.58 16.35 -15.56
C ASP A 23 6.48 15.36 -15.95
N TYR A 24 6.60 14.10 -15.50
CA TYR A 24 5.65 13.03 -15.79
C TYR A 24 5.37 12.17 -14.57
N LEU A 25 4.11 11.76 -14.40
CA LEU A 25 3.66 10.79 -13.42
C LEU A 25 3.04 9.57 -14.12
N ILE A 26 3.62 8.40 -13.91
CA ILE A 26 3.07 7.12 -14.39
C ILE A 26 2.65 6.29 -13.18
N LEU A 27 1.37 5.91 -13.15
CA LEU A 27 0.78 5.12 -12.08
C LEU A 27 0.37 3.74 -12.60
N SER A 28 0.88 2.68 -11.98
CA SER A 28 0.52 1.30 -12.29
C SER A 28 -0.27 0.70 -11.13
N ALA A 29 -1.54 0.37 -11.38
CA ALA A 29 -2.47 -0.18 -10.37
C ALA A 29 -2.42 0.58 -9.02
N PRO A 30 -2.49 1.92 -8.99
CA PRO A 30 -2.27 2.68 -7.78
C PRO A 30 -3.36 2.37 -6.73
N THR A 31 -2.97 2.29 -5.46
CA THR A 31 -3.91 2.03 -4.36
C THR A 31 -4.71 3.29 -4.02
N LEU A 32 -5.64 3.67 -4.89
CA LEU A 32 -6.52 4.83 -4.73
C LEU A 32 -7.91 4.37 -4.28
N GLY A 33 -8.15 4.47 -2.97
CA GLY A 33 -9.42 4.07 -2.40
C GLY A 33 -9.48 2.61 -2.04
N ASP A 34 -9.46 2.37 -0.74
CA ASP A 34 -9.70 1.07 -0.15
C ASP A 34 -11.21 0.86 0.11
N ASN A 35 -11.76 -0.25 -0.40
CA ASN A 35 -13.15 -0.65 -0.19
C ASN A 35 -13.41 -1.23 1.22
N TYR A 36 -12.49 -1.04 2.17
CA TYR A 36 -12.67 -1.53 3.52
C TYR A 36 -13.82 -0.81 4.23
N PRO A 37 -14.65 -1.54 4.99
CA PRO A 37 -15.68 -0.94 5.83
C PRO A 37 -15.08 0.11 6.78
N ASN A 38 -15.80 1.20 7.01
CA ASN A 38 -15.33 2.29 7.88
C ASN A 38 -14.95 1.83 9.30
N PHE A 39 -15.57 0.77 9.80
CA PHE A 39 -15.22 0.16 11.08
C PHE A 39 -13.81 -0.43 11.08
N VAL A 40 -13.40 -1.13 10.00
CA VAL A 40 -12.04 -1.69 9.83
C VAL A 40 -11.00 -0.57 9.77
N LYS A 41 -11.32 0.55 9.10
CA LYS A 41 -10.45 1.75 9.07
C LYS A 41 -10.32 2.42 10.44
N LYS A 42 -11.38 2.45 11.25
CA LYS A 42 -11.34 2.98 12.63
C LYS A 42 -10.56 2.06 13.56
N LEU A 43 -10.79 0.76 13.49
CA LEU A 43 -10.11 -0.23 14.32
C LEU A 43 -8.61 -0.26 14.04
N SER A 44 -8.20 -0.22 12.76
CA SER A 44 -6.79 -0.12 12.38
C SER A 44 -6.10 1.15 12.92
N SER A 45 -6.82 2.27 13.05
CA SER A 45 -6.28 3.48 13.68
C SER A 45 -6.05 3.30 15.18
N GLY A 46 -6.94 2.60 15.89
CA GLY A 46 -6.78 2.26 17.30
C GLY A 46 -5.60 1.31 17.54
N ILE A 47 -5.54 0.22 16.77
CA ILE A 47 -4.45 -0.76 16.81
C ILE A 47 -3.10 -0.09 16.52
N ALA A 48 -3.04 0.82 15.54
CA ALA A 48 -1.82 1.54 15.20
C ALA A 48 -1.33 2.50 16.29
N LYS A 49 -2.19 2.93 17.22
CA LYS A 49 -1.80 3.74 18.39
C LYS A 49 -1.29 2.86 19.54
N ILE A 50 -1.95 1.73 19.80
CA ILE A 50 -1.64 0.84 20.92
C ILE A 50 -0.44 -0.06 20.60
N ALA A 51 -0.40 -0.64 19.40
CA ALA A 51 0.61 -1.57 18.95
C ALA A 51 1.16 -1.16 17.56
N PRO A 52 1.88 -0.02 17.45
CA PRO A 52 2.36 0.51 16.16
C PRO A 52 3.30 -0.44 15.41
N LYS A 53 4.01 -1.32 16.14
CA LYS A 53 4.93 -2.32 15.61
C LYS A 53 4.26 -3.65 15.22
N LEU A 54 2.96 -3.82 15.55
CA LEU A 54 2.23 -5.02 15.16
C LEU A 54 2.26 -5.18 13.64
N ARG A 55 2.67 -6.35 13.18
CA ARG A 55 2.72 -6.68 11.76
C ARG A 55 1.41 -7.34 11.34
N ILE A 56 0.79 -6.76 10.34
CA ILE A 56 -0.42 -7.27 9.69
C ILE A 56 0.02 -7.93 8.37
N PRO A 57 -0.39 -9.17 8.09
CA PRO A 57 -0.07 -9.85 6.83
C PRO A 57 -0.65 -9.09 5.64
N SER A 58 0.07 -9.10 4.53
CA SER A 58 -0.41 -8.55 3.26
C SER A 58 -1.58 -9.36 2.72
N ILE A 59 -2.52 -8.71 2.04
CA ILE A 59 -3.64 -9.37 1.35
C ILE A 59 -3.19 -9.98 0.01
N VAL A 60 -1.97 -9.68 -0.45
CA VAL A 60 -1.38 -10.27 -1.66
C VAL A 60 -1.21 -11.77 -1.47
N ASN A 61 -1.82 -12.53 -2.36
CA ASN A 61 -1.83 -13.99 -2.38
C ASN A 61 -1.63 -14.48 -3.82
N LYS A 62 -1.43 -15.79 -3.99
CA LYS A 62 -1.18 -16.40 -5.31
C LYS A 62 -2.27 -16.13 -6.36
N LYS A 63 -3.50 -15.79 -5.93
CA LYS A 63 -4.65 -15.58 -6.82
C LYS A 63 -4.80 -14.12 -7.28
N ASN A 64 -4.12 -13.16 -6.66
CA ASN A 64 -4.29 -11.74 -6.95
C ASN A 64 -3.00 -11.02 -7.37
N LEU A 65 -1.89 -11.74 -7.52
CA LEU A 65 -0.60 -11.18 -7.89
C LEU A 65 -0.36 -11.22 -9.40
N SER A 66 -0.46 -12.40 -10.02
CA SER A 66 -0.27 -12.62 -11.46
C SER A 66 -1.03 -13.87 -11.89
N THR A 67 -1.36 -13.95 -13.18
CA THR A 67 -1.85 -15.17 -13.82
C THR A 67 -0.71 -16.13 -14.17
N ASP A 68 0.51 -15.63 -14.25
CA ASP A 68 1.72 -16.41 -14.53
C ASP A 68 2.22 -17.09 -13.24
N VAL A 69 2.32 -18.42 -13.28
CA VAL A 69 2.72 -19.24 -12.15
C VAL A 69 4.19 -19.04 -11.76
N ASP A 70 5.06 -18.78 -12.73
CA ASP A 70 6.49 -18.62 -12.48
C ASP A 70 6.75 -17.29 -11.77
N VAL A 71 6.08 -16.21 -12.23
CA VAL A 71 6.10 -14.91 -11.56
C VAL A 71 5.60 -14.99 -10.12
N VAL A 72 4.55 -15.78 -9.87
CA VAL A 72 4.04 -16.00 -8.52
C VAL A 72 5.08 -16.73 -7.66
N ASN A 73 5.70 -17.78 -8.19
CA ASN A 73 6.72 -18.54 -7.44
C ASN A 73 7.94 -17.69 -7.12
N ASP A 74 8.46 -16.93 -8.08
CA ASP A 74 9.60 -16.04 -7.88
C ASP A 74 9.31 -15.01 -6.79
N TYR A 75 8.14 -14.36 -6.83
CA TYR A 75 7.75 -13.39 -5.80
C TYR A 75 7.68 -14.00 -4.39
N PHE A 76 7.17 -15.23 -4.26
CA PHE A 76 7.01 -15.86 -2.94
C PHE A 76 8.30 -16.49 -2.40
N ASN A 77 9.27 -16.77 -3.29
CA ASN A 77 10.58 -17.33 -2.94
C ASN A 77 11.66 -16.25 -2.77
N ASP A 78 11.42 -15.03 -3.21
CA ASP A 78 12.36 -13.92 -3.05
C ASP A 78 12.53 -13.53 -1.56
N PRO A 79 13.75 -13.62 -0.99
CA PRO A 79 14.02 -13.25 0.40
C PRO A 79 13.85 -11.75 0.69
N LEU A 80 13.82 -10.90 -0.33
CA LEU A 80 13.62 -9.45 -0.19
C LEU A 80 12.13 -9.08 -0.11
N VAL A 81 11.22 -10.01 -0.40
CA VAL A 81 9.77 -9.77 -0.37
C VAL A 81 9.23 -9.87 1.06
N PHE A 82 8.89 -8.71 1.63
CA PHE A 82 8.21 -8.63 2.91
C PHE A 82 6.70 -8.72 2.76
N ARG A 83 6.11 -9.78 3.30
CA ARG A 83 4.66 -10.09 3.19
C ARG A 83 3.83 -9.56 4.36
N SER A 84 4.33 -8.57 5.09
CA SER A 84 3.61 -7.93 6.18
C SER A 84 3.93 -6.45 6.26
N MET A 85 2.97 -5.67 6.75
CA MET A 85 3.13 -4.25 6.99
C MET A 85 2.83 -3.94 8.46
N THR A 86 3.46 -2.92 9.03
CA THR A 86 3.15 -2.51 10.40
C THR A 86 1.81 -1.76 10.47
N ALA A 87 1.09 -1.88 11.59
CA ALA A 87 -0.15 -1.16 11.81
C ALA A 87 0.02 0.37 11.64
N ARG A 88 1.16 0.92 12.10
CA ARG A 88 1.49 2.34 11.89
C ARG A 88 1.60 2.70 10.41
N TYR A 89 2.19 1.82 9.60
CA TYR A 89 2.32 2.01 8.16
C TYR A 89 0.96 1.99 7.47
N GLY A 90 0.12 0.99 7.76
CA GLY A 90 -1.25 0.92 7.25
C GLY A 90 -2.08 2.16 7.59
N ARG A 91 -1.94 2.70 8.82
CA ARG A 91 -2.60 3.96 9.21
C ARG A 91 -2.18 5.15 8.35
N LYS A 92 -0.91 5.25 7.94
CA LYS A 92 -0.44 6.31 7.02
C LYS A 92 -1.02 6.11 5.62
N GLY A 93 -1.05 4.87 5.12
CA GLY A 93 -1.71 4.52 3.86
C GLY A 93 -3.17 4.98 3.81
N ASN A 94 -3.94 4.75 4.87
CA ASN A 94 -5.32 5.24 4.96
C ASN A 94 -5.42 6.78 4.91
N LYS A 95 -4.44 7.50 5.49
CA LYS A 95 -4.38 8.96 5.42
C LYS A 95 -4.11 9.43 3.99
N TYR A 96 -3.15 8.81 3.29
CA TYR A 96 -2.84 9.14 1.90
C TYR A 96 -4.04 8.89 0.98
N SER A 97 -4.77 7.78 1.18
CA SER A 97 -5.93 7.44 0.34
C SER A 97 -7.07 8.44 0.51
N LYS A 98 -7.23 9.03 1.70
CA LYS A 98 -8.23 10.09 1.93
C LYS A 98 -7.83 11.43 1.33
N PHE A 99 -6.53 11.69 1.21
CA PHE A 99 -6.02 12.94 0.65
C PHE A 99 -6.07 12.94 -0.88
N CYS A 100 -5.84 11.76 -1.50
CA CYS A 100 -5.86 11.61 -2.95
C CYS A 100 -7.28 11.32 -3.52
N LYS A 101 -8.32 11.36 -2.68
CA LYS A 101 -9.73 11.23 -3.05
C LYS A 101 -10.40 12.59 -2.95
#